data_AF-W5PJ19-F1
#
_entry.id   AF-W5PJ19-F1
#
_cell.length_a   1.000
_cell.length_b   1.000
_cell.length_c   1.000
_cell.angle_alpha   90.00
_cell.angle_beta   90.00
_cell.angle_gamma   90.00
#
_symmetry.space_group_name_H-M   'P 1'
#
loop_
_entity.id
_entity.type
_entity.pdbx_description
1 polymer ?
#
loop_
_entity_poly.entity_id
_entity_poly.type
_entity_poly.pdbx_seq_one_letter_code
_entity_poly.pdbx_strand_id
1 'polypeptide(L)'
;MATSAQPGQLGLAGSAGAEALATSGTASTEGPERPGPLQDETLGVASVPSQWRGVQGIRGETKSCQTASITTAEAFVQARKHVDAEVQTEIPEPVSLPSVPRYNGPRLAAFLRKVEAMVTRELNKNWQSHAFDGFEVNWAEQQQTVTCLHTLSYPPAQGQGLHVTGVSWNSTGSVVACSYGRLDDGDWSTLRSFVCAWNLDRRGLSPQQPSAVVEVPSAAMCLAFHPTRPSHVAGGLYSGEVLVWDISRPEDPLLWRTGLTDDTHTDPVYQVRAAARRAGWEVTSSRARPCRP
;
A
#
# COMPACT_ATOMS: atom_id res chain seq x y z
N MET A 1 -21.42 13.06 14.53
CA MET A 1 -20.67 14.02 15.37
C MET A 1 -19.22 13.94 14.95
N ALA A 2 -18.71 14.99 14.29
CA ALA A 2 -17.38 15.02 13.70
C ALA A 2 -16.48 15.94 14.53
N THR A 3 -15.42 15.40 15.11
CA THR A 3 -14.37 16.14 15.82
C THR A 3 -13.24 16.45 14.86
N SER A 4 -13.01 17.75 14.66
CA SER A 4 -11.90 18.33 13.88
C SER A 4 -10.60 18.27 14.70
N ALA A 5 -9.52 17.78 14.10
CA ALA A 5 -8.16 17.88 14.62
C ALA A 5 -7.35 18.80 13.69
N GLN A 6 -6.81 19.89 14.24
CA GLN A 6 -5.93 20.84 13.56
C GLN A 6 -4.49 20.31 13.48
N PRO A 7 -3.74 20.59 12.40
CA PRO A 7 -2.31 20.27 12.33
C PRO A 7 -1.45 21.38 12.98
N GLY A 8 -0.49 20.95 13.81
CA GLY A 8 0.44 21.81 14.53
C GLY A 8 1.53 22.42 13.64
N GLN A 9 1.83 23.70 13.88
CA GLN A 9 2.91 24.47 13.25
C GLN A 9 4.26 24.16 13.92
N LEU A 10 5.24 23.78 13.10
CA LEU A 10 6.67 23.75 13.44
C LEU A 10 7.23 25.18 13.39
N GLY A 11 7.75 25.65 14.52
CA GLY A 11 8.38 26.96 14.66
C GLY A 11 9.82 26.98 14.14
N LEU A 12 10.12 27.96 13.28
CA LEU A 12 11.47 28.35 12.88
C LEU A 12 11.94 29.48 13.81
N ALA A 13 13.08 29.26 14.47
CA ALA A 13 13.72 30.21 15.37
C ALA A 13 14.32 31.39 14.59
N GLY A 14 13.93 32.61 14.96
CA GLY A 14 14.52 33.86 14.48
C GLY A 14 15.79 34.23 15.26
N SER A 15 16.84 34.58 14.53
CA SER A 15 18.05 35.21 15.07
C SER A 15 17.94 36.73 14.95
N ALA A 16 18.08 37.45 16.06
CA ALA A 16 18.37 38.89 16.07
C ALA A 16 19.22 39.22 17.31
N GLY A 17 20.29 39.99 17.10
CA GLY A 17 21.17 40.49 18.15
C GLY A 17 22.38 41.19 17.55
N ALA A 18 22.20 42.46 17.20
CA ALA A 18 23.25 43.39 16.80
C ALA A 18 23.64 44.28 17.99
N GLU A 19 24.92 44.64 18.10
CA GLU A 19 25.45 45.92 18.61
C GLU A 19 26.99 45.88 18.47
N ALA A 20 27.61 46.69 17.60
CA ALA A 20 28.07 48.07 17.79
C ALA A 20 29.55 48.15 18.26
N LEU A 21 30.43 48.74 17.45
CA LEU A 21 31.17 49.98 17.78
C LEU A 21 32.15 50.40 16.67
N ALA A 22 32.39 51.70 16.63
CA ALA A 22 32.95 52.47 15.53
C ALA A 22 34.48 52.45 15.40
N THR A 23 34.89 52.82 14.19
CA THR A 23 36.21 53.11 13.62
C THR A 23 37.01 54.24 14.28
N SER A 24 38.35 54.14 14.21
CA SER A 24 39.29 55.28 14.23
C SER A 24 40.35 55.12 13.12
N GLY A 25 40.88 56.26 12.64
CA GLY A 25 41.73 56.46 11.44
C GLY A 25 43.05 55.66 11.38
N THR A 26 43.84 55.70 10.32
CA THR A 26 44.42 56.88 9.63
C THR A 26 45.28 56.45 8.42
N ALA A 27 45.70 57.46 7.63
CA ALA A 27 46.75 57.52 6.60
C ALA A 27 46.27 57.25 5.17
N SER A 28 46.06 58.28 4.33
CA SER A 28 47.08 59.05 3.57
C SER A 28 47.75 58.17 2.51
N THR A 29 47.85 58.54 1.23
CA THR A 29 48.38 59.80 0.69
C THR A 29 48.05 59.91 -0.81
N GLU A 30 47.95 61.18 -1.27
CA GLU A 30 48.38 61.74 -2.58
C GLU A 30 47.80 61.14 -3.88
N GLY A 31 47.43 61.92 -4.88
CA GLY A 31 47.80 63.29 -5.24
C GLY A 31 47.40 63.53 -6.71
N PRO A 32 47.56 64.76 -7.22
CA PRO A 32 46.60 65.44 -8.10
C PRO A 32 47.08 65.47 -9.57
N GLU A 33 46.36 65.98 -10.57
CA GLU A 33 46.44 67.39 -10.94
C GLU A 33 45.51 67.73 -12.13
N ARG A 34 45.08 69.00 -12.09
CA ARG A 34 44.34 69.83 -13.05
C ARG A 34 45.42 70.57 -13.91
N PRO A 35 45.25 71.78 -14.50
CA PRO A 35 44.15 72.49 -15.17
C PRO A 35 44.58 73.32 -16.43
N GLY A 36 43.59 73.72 -17.27
CA GLY A 36 43.55 75.00 -18.02
C GLY A 36 44.66 75.28 -19.04
N PRO A 37 44.87 76.54 -19.49
CA PRO A 37 43.96 77.68 -19.68
C PRO A 37 44.21 78.36 -21.07
N LEU A 38 43.49 79.44 -21.40
CA LEU A 38 44.07 80.73 -21.83
C LEU A 38 43.06 81.62 -22.56
N GLN A 39 43.12 82.87 -22.16
CA GLN A 39 42.25 83.98 -22.48
C GLN A 39 42.85 84.76 -23.63
N ASP A 40 41.99 85.38 -24.41
CA ASP A 40 42.33 86.61 -25.10
C ASP A 40 41.08 87.49 -25.10
N GLU A 41 41.22 88.76 -24.71
CA GLU A 41 40.31 89.80 -25.19
C GLU A 41 41.11 90.99 -25.69
N THR A 42 40.89 91.25 -26.97
CA THR A 42 41.04 92.54 -27.65
C THR A 42 39.63 93.00 -28.06
N LEU A 43 39.22 94.27 -28.20
CA LEU A 43 39.72 95.63 -27.94
C LEU A 43 38.53 96.59 -28.26
N GLY A 44 38.49 97.80 -27.65
CA GLY A 44 38.01 99.06 -28.28
C GLY A 44 36.56 99.58 -28.05
N VAL A 45 36.44 100.78 -27.44
CA VAL A 45 35.25 101.51 -26.94
C VAL A 45 34.62 102.46 -28.01
N ALA A 46 33.31 102.72 -28.14
CA ALA A 46 32.08 102.18 -27.54
C ALA A 46 31.03 101.99 -28.67
N SER A 47 30.47 100.79 -28.85
CA SER A 47 29.67 100.40 -30.03
C SER A 47 28.20 100.14 -29.72
N VAL A 48 27.28 100.47 -30.63
CA VAL A 48 25.87 100.04 -30.58
C VAL A 48 25.78 98.74 -31.37
N PRO A 49 25.66 97.55 -30.74
CA PRO A 49 25.85 96.32 -31.50
C PRO A 49 24.48 95.80 -31.99
N SER A 50 24.36 95.64 -33.31
CA SER A 50 23.43 94.68 -33.90
C SER A 50 23.79 93.28 -33.41
N GLN A 51 22.86 92.43 -32.94
CA GLN A 51 23.25 91.07 -32.51
C GLN A 51 22.20 89.96 -32.76
N TRP A 52 21.69 89.86 -34.01
CA TRP A 52 21.35 88.52 -34.59
C TRP A 52 22.56 87.55 -34.53
N ARG A 53 23.73 88.08 -34.16
CA ARG A 53 24.91 87.46 -33.57
C ARG A 53 25.19 88.07 -32.18
N GLY A 54 24.48 87.61 -31.15
CA GLY A 54 24.72 87.94 -29.74
C GLY A 54 24.67 86.70 -28.89
N VAL A 55 25.57 85.80 -29.23
CA VAL A 55 25.83 84.49 -28.64
C VAL A 55 27.01 84.75 -27.69
N GLN A 56 27.01 84.37 -26.42
CA GLN A 56 26.89 83.00 -25.91
C GLN A 56 26.10 83.07 -24.59
N GLY A 57 24.81 82.74 -24.56
CA GLY A 57 24.38 81.35 -24.35
C GLY A 57 25.52 80.51 -23.78
N ILE A 58 25.61 80.26 -22.48
CA ILE A 58 24.79 79.29 -21.76
C ILE A 58 24.98 79.60 -20.28
N ARG A 59 23.88 79.86 -19.54
CA ARG A 59 23.88 79.73 -18.08
C ARG A 59 24.21 78.28 -17.77
N GLY A 60 25.47 77.97 -17.50
CA GLY A 60 25.93 76.64 -17.12
C GLY A 60 25.39 76.30 -15.75
N GLU A 61 24.14 75.84 -15.67
CA GLU A 61 23.61 75.25 -14.44
C GLU A 61 24.19 73.85 -14.33
N THR A 62 25.08 73.63 -13.36
CA THR A 62 25.51 72.30 -12.95
C THR A 62 24.30 71.59 -12.35
N LYS A 63 23.60 70.82 -13.17
CA LYS A 63 22.46 70.01 -12.73
C LYS A 63 22.87 68.55 -12.73
N SER A 64 23.05 68.01 -11.54
CA SER A 64 23.02 66.56 -11.35
C SER A 64 21.56 66.13 -11.23
N CYS A 65 21.12 65.27 -12.14
CA CYS A 65 19.83 64.63 -12.05
C CYS A 65 20.07 63.16 -11.67
N GLN A 66 19.43 62.71 -10.59
CA GLN A 66 19.44 61.30 -10.21
C GLN A 66 18.01 60.78 -10.28
N THR A 67 17.83 59.63 -10.91
CA THR A 67 16.52 58.98 -11.05
C THR A 67 16.15 58.28 -9.74
N ALA A 68 14.86 58.31 -9.39
CA ALA A 68 14.35 57.63 -8.20
C ALA A 68 14.60 56.11 -8.27
N SER A 69 14.82 55.49 -7.12
CA SER A 69 15.04 54.04 -7.03
C SER A 69 13.76 53.26 -7.36
N ILE A 70 13.94 52.12 -8.03
CA ILE A 70 12.84 51.20 -8.38
C ILE A 70 12.66 50.22 -7.23
N THR A 71 11.42 50.07 -6.77
CA THR A 71 11.07 49.06 -5.76
C THR A 71 10.48 47.85 -6.46
N THR A 72 10.99 46.65 -6.18
CA THR A 72 10.44 45.39 -6.67
C THR A 72 9.70 44.67 -5.55
N ALA A 73 8.66 43.92 -5.90
CA ALA A 73 7.91 43.06 -4.99
C ALA A 73 7.84 41.64 -5.59
N GLU A 74 7.96 40.64 -4.73
CA GLU A 74 7.83 39.24 -5.13
C GLU A 74 6.36 38.87 -5.28
N ALA A 75 6.01 38.24 -6.40
CA ALA A 75 4.68 37.72 -6.66
C ALA A 75 4.76 36.21 -6.89
N PHE A 76 3.93 35.45 -6.19
CA PHE A 76 3.84 34.00 -6.34
C PHE A 76 2.52 33.64 -7.02
N VAL A 77 2.57 32.69 -7.95
CA VAL A 77 1.40 32.07 -8.57
C VAL A 77 1.58 30.56 -8.44
N GLN A 78 0.58 29.86 -7.90
CA GLN A 78 0.63 28.41 -7.76
C GLN A 78 -0.35 27.76 -8.73
N ALA A 79 0.12 26.74 -9.45
CA ALA A 79 -0.74 25.88 -10.26
C ALA A 79 -1.57 24.92 -9.39
N ARG A 80 -2.58 24.27 -9.99
CA ARG A 80 -3.51 23.37 -9.29
C ARG A 80 -2.75 22.28 -8.52
N LYS A 81 -2.94 22.23 -7.20
CA LYS A 81 -2.43 21.17 -6.32
C LYS A 81 -3.42 20.02 -6.30
N HIS A 82 -2.96 18.82 -6.64
CA HIS A 82 -3.72 17.59 -6.46
C HIS A 82 -3.43 17.02 -5.06
N VAL A 83 -4.45 16.42 -4.46
CA VAL A 83 -4.38 15.70 -3.19
C VAL A 83 -5.13 14.39 -3.39
N ASP A 84 -4.58 13.31 -2.85
CA ASP A 84 -5.20 11.99 -2.94
C ASP A 84 -6.45 11.92 -2.05
N ALA A 85 -7.47 11.21 -2.55
CA ALA A 85 -8.68 10.93 -1.81
C ALA A 85 -9.06 9.47 -2.04
N GLU A 86 -9.16 8.71 -0.95
CA GLU A 86 -9.56 7.31 -0.97
C GLU A 86 -10.95 7.19 -0.33
N VAL A 87 -11.87 6.49 -1.02
CA VAL A 87 -13.22 6.22 -0.53
C VAL A 87 -13.51 4.75 -0.75
N GLN A 88 -13.97 4.07 0.30
CA GLN A 88 -14.44 2.69 0.21
C GLN A 88 -15.97 2.68 0.15
N THR A 89 -16.54 2.12 -0.91
CA THR A 89 -17.99 1.94 -1.02
C THR A 89 -18.42 0.85 -0.04
N GLU A 90 -19.20 1.24 0.98
CA GLU A 90 -19.84 0.27 1.86
C GLU A 90 -20.93 -0.48 1.07
N ILE A 91 -20.91 -1.81 1.14
CA ILE A 91 -22.01 -2.61 0.63
C ILE A 91 -23.16 -2.38 1.62
N PRO A 92 -24.30 -1.80 1.20
CA PRO A 92 -25.43 -1.59 2.10
C PRO A 92 -25.83 -2.92 2.72
N GLU A 93 -26.12 -2.96 4.03
CA GLU A 93 -26.58 -4.19 4.66
C GLU A 93 -27.74 -4.78 3.86
N PRO A 94 -27.75 -6.11 3.63
CA PRO A 94 -28.84 -6.75 2.90
C PRO A 94 -30.13 -6.39 3.62
N VAL A 95 -31.02 -5.70 2.88
CA VAL A 95 -32.38 -5.37 3.32
C VAL A 95 -32.94 -6.62 3.98
N SER A 96 -33.26 -6.52 5.28
CA SER A 96 -33.85 -7.62 6.03
C SER A 96 -34.93 -8.25 5.17
N LEU A 97 -34.91 -9.60 5.02
CA LEU A 97 -35.98 -10.31 4.31
C LEU A 97 -37.29 -9.67 4.76
N PRO A 98 -38.06 -9.03 3.86
CA PRO A 98 -39.14 -8.17 4.28
C PRO A 98 -40.03 -9.00 5.20
N SER A 99 -40.11 -8.59 6.47
CA SER A 99 -41.06 -9.18 7.42
C SER A 99 -42.40 -9.16 6.69
N VAL A 100 -42.99 -10.34 6.47
CA VAL A 100 -44.16 -10.57 5.60
C VAL A 100 -44.88 -9.27 5.37
N PRO A 101 -44.69 -8.59 4.22
CA PRO A 101 -45.23 -7.26 4.06
C PRO A 101 -46.71 -7.32 4.40
N ARG A 102 -47.23 -6.27 5.05
CA ARG A 102 -48.68 -6.13 5.27
C ARG A 102 -49.35 -5.95 3.92
N TYR A 103 -49.40 -7.01 3.13
CA TYR A 103 -50.06 -7.06 1.85
C TYR A 103 -51.56 -7.00 2.12
N ASN A 104 -52.29 -6.40 1.19
CA ASN A 104 -53.74 -6.56 1.14
C ASN A 104 -54.03 -8.04 0.76
N GLY A 105 -54.12 -8.90 1.78
CA GLY A 105 -54.33 -10.34 1.66
C GLY A 105 -55.40 -10.75 0.63
N PRO A 106 -56.60 -10.14 0.62
CA PRO A 106 -57.63 -10.51 -0.36
C PRO A 106 -57.26 -10.12 -1.80
N ARG A 107 -56.54 -9.01 -2.02
CA ARG A 107 -56.06 -8.63 -3.36
C ARG A 107 -54.97 -9.57 -3.87
N LEU A 108 -54.06 -9.99 -3.00
CA LEU A 108 -53.03 -10.99 -3.32
C LEU A 108 -53.69 -12.35 -3.62
N ALA A 109 -54.64 -12.79 -2.78
CA ALA A 109 -55.37 -14.03 -3.01
C ALA A 109 -56.16 -14.01 -4.32
N ALA A 110 -56.79 -12.89 -4.68
CA ALA A 110 -57.49 -12.74 -5.96
C ALA A 110 -56.53 -12.83 -7.15
N PHE A 111 -55.34 -12.23 -7.05
CA PHE A 111 -54.30 -12.38 -8.06
C PHE A 111 -53.85 -13.84 -8.16
N LEU A 112 -53.46 -14.46 -7.05
CA LEU A 112 -52.99 -15.85 -7.03
C LEU A 112 -54.02 -16.82 -7.61
N ARG A 113 -55.30 -16.74 -7.23
CA ARG A 113 -56.36 -17.56 -7.81
C ARG A 113 -56.55 -17.34 -9.31
N LYS A 114 -56.34 -16.11 -9.81
CA LYS A 114 -56.44 -15.79 -11.24
C LYS A 114 -55.32 -16.44 -12.05
N VAL A 115 -54.08 -16.44 -11.55
CA VAL A 115 -52.92 -17.01 -12.26
C VAL A 115 -52.68 -18.49 -12.00
N GLU A 116 -53.14 -19.02 -10.86
CA GLU A 116 -52.91 -20.41 -10.43
C GLU A 116 -53.31 -21.42 -11.51
N ALA A 117 -54.54 -21.34 -12.02
CA ALA A 117 -55.02 -22.30 -13.01
C ALA A 117 -54.19 -22.29 -14.30
N MET A 118 -53.70 -21.12 -14.73
CA MET A 118 -52.86 -20.98 -15.92
C MET A 118 -51.45 -21.53 -15.67
N VAL A 119 -50.81 -21.11 -14.57
CA VAL A 119 -49.44 -21.53 -14.22
C VAL A 119 -49.40 -23.04 -13.95
N THR A 120 -50.33 -23.59 -13.16
CA THR A 120 -50.40 -25.02 -12.88
C THR A 120 -50.59 -25.84 -14.14
N ARG A 121 -51.44 -25.38 -15.08
CA ARG A 121 -51.65 -26.07 -16.35
C ARG A 121 -50.39 -26.09 -17.19
N GLU A 122 -49.71 -24.96 -17.35
CA GLU A 122 -48.49 -24.91 -18.18
C GLU A 122 -47.30 -25.62 -17.52
N LEU A 123 -47.18 -25.57 -16.19
CA LEU A 123 -46.16 -26.34 -15.45
C LEU A 123 -46.38 -27.85 -15.57
N ASN A 124 -47.62 -28.33 -15.44
CA ASN A 124 -47.93 -29.75 -15.61
C ASN A 124 -47.65 -30.25 -17.03
N LYS A 125 -47.95 -29.43 -18.05
CA LYS A 125 -47.59 -29.73 -19.44
C LYS A 125 -46.08 -29.76 -19.65
N ASN A 126 -45.35 -28.79 -19.10
CA ASN A 126 -43.90 -28.71 -19.25
C ASN A 126 -43.20 -29.87 -18.51
N TRP A 127 -43.72 -30.27 -17.35
CA TRP A 127 -43.20 -31.42 -16.60
C TRP A 127 -43.32 -32.75 -17.36
N GLN A 128 -44.39 -32.93 -18.13
CA GLN A 128 -44.59 -34.11 -18.99
C GLN A 128 -43.91 -33.98 -20.36
N SER A 129 -43.25 -32.86 -20.62
CA SER A 129 -42.62 -32.58 -21.90
C SER A 129 -41.23 -33.19 -21.95
N HIS A 130 -40.92 -33.80 -23.09
CA HIS A 130 -39.59 -34.32 -23.44
C HIS A 130 -38.80 -33.33 -24.34
N ALA A 131 -39.21 -32.05 -24.39
CA ALA A 131 -38.69 -31.06 -25.33
C ALA A 131 -37.18 -30.77 -25.19
N PHE A 132 -36.57 -31.13 -24.04
CA PHE A 132 -35.14 -30.92 -23.76
C PHE A 132 -34.39 -32.24 -23.51
N ASP A 133 -34.99 -33.38 -23.84
CA ASP A 133 -34.31 -34.67 -23.73
C ASP A 133 -33.10 -34.70 -24.67
N GLY A 134 -31.93 -35.03 -24.13
CA GLY A 134 -30.66 -35.00 -24.88
C GLY A 134 -29.99 -33.63 -24.97
N PHE A 135 -30.44 -32.64 -24.18
CA PHE A 135 -29.70 -31.38 -24.01
C PHE A 135 -28.41 -31.63 -23.21
N GLU A 136 -27.31 -31.86 -23.93
CA GLU A 136 -25.97 -31.96 -23.38
C GLU A 136 -25.17 -30.72 -23.76
N VAL A 137 -24.92 -29.83 -22.80
CA VAL A 137 -24.03 -28.69 -22.97
C VAL A 137 -22.83 -28.85 -22.05
N ASN A 138 -21.68 -29.10 -22.67
CA ASN A 138 -20.40 -29.04 -22.00
C ASN A 138 -19.93 -27.58 -21.98
N TRP A 139 -20.22 -26.89 -20.88
CA TRP A 139 -19.77 -25.50 -20.64
C TRP A 139 -18.25 -25.38 -20.45
N ALA A 140 -17.56 -26.51 -20.30
CA ALA A 140 -16.11 -26.61 -20.21
C ALA A 140 -15.60 -27.63 -21.22
N GLU A 141 -14.43 -27.37 -21.79
CA GLU A 141 -13.71 -28.35 -22.60
C GLU A 141 -13.37 -29.57 -21.73
N GLN A 142 -13.57 -30.78 -22.27
CA GLN A 142 -13.16 -32.01 -21.59
C GLN A 142 -11.63 -32.08 -21.56
N GLN A 143 -11.02 -31.59 -20.47
CA GLN A 143 -9.60 -31.80 -20.20
C GLN A 143 -9.36 -33.28 -19.87
N GLN A 144 -8.89 -34.07 -20.84
CA GLN A 144 -8.69 -35.52 -20.67
C GLN A 144 -7.32 -35.92 -20.11
N THR A 145 -6.36 -35.00 -19.99
CA THR A 145 -4.99 -35.33 -19.57
C THR A 145 -4.56 -34.52 -18.35
N VAL A 146 -4.14 -35.24 -17.30
CA VAL A 146 -3.46 -34.63 -16.15
C VAL A 146 -2.07 -34.21 -16.60
N THR A 147 -1.77 -32.92 -16.59
CA THR A 147 -0.46 -32.37 -16.94
C THR A 147 0.20 -31.74 -15.72
N CYS A 148 1.50 -31.97 -15.55
CA CYS A 148 2.29 -31.29 -14.52
C CYS A 148 2.77 -29.95 -15.08
N LEU A 149 2.22 -28.84 -14.57
CA LEU A 149 2.62 -27.49 -14.98
C LEU A 149 3.85 -26.99 -14.22
N HIS A 150 3.91 -27.26 -12.91
CA HIS A 150 4.97 -26.75 -12.03
C HIS A 150 5.42 -27.80 -11.01
N THR A 151 6.74 -27.90 -10.82
CA THR A 151 7.35 -28.65 -9.71
C THR A 151 7.97 -27.65 -8.74
N LEU A 152 7.24 -27.34 -7.68
CA LEU A 152 7.66 -26.39 -6.65
C LEU A 152 8.64 -27.07 -5.68
N SER A 153 9.79 -26.45 -5.45
CA SER A 153 10.75 -26.91 -4.45
C SER A 153 11.64 -25.79 -3.93
N TYR A 154 12.28 -26.05 -2.80
CA TYR A 154 13.19 -25.10 -2.16
C TYR A 154 14.56 -25.77 -1.95
N PRO A 155 15.57 -25.45 -2.78
CA PRO A 155 16.87 -26.12 -2.73
C PRO A 155 17.57 -26.09 -1.37
N PRO A 156 17.53 -25.00 -0.57
CA PRO A 156 18.12 -25.02 0.77
C PRO A 156 17.49 -26.04 1.73
N ALA A 157 16.17 -26.27 1.64
CA ALA A 157 15.53 -27.32 2.43
C ALA A 157 15.93 -28.72 1.94
N GLN A 158 16.01 -28.92 0.63
CA GLN A 158 16.45 -30.19 0.04
C GLN A 158 17.92 -30.51 0.39
N GLY A 159 18.80 -29.50 0.36
CA GLY A 159 20.20 -29.64 0.75
C GLY A 159 20.39 -30.01 2.23
N GLN A 160 19.40 -29.71 3.08
CA GLN A 160 19.37 -30.14 4.48
C GLN A 160 18.72 -31.51 4.69
N GLY A 161 18.24 -32.16 3.62
CA GLY A 161 17.52 -33.44 3.71
C GLY A 161 16.11 -33.29 4.30
N LEU A 162 15.45 -32.15 4.12
CA LEU A 162 14.09 -31.94 4.60
C LEU A 162 13.06 -32.41 3.56
N HIS A 163 11.99 -33.02 4.05
CA HIS A 163 10.87 -33.54 3.27
C HIS A 163 9.62 -32.67 3.45
N VAL A 164 8.73 -32.67 2.46
CA VAL A 164 7.45 -31.97 2.58
C VAL A 164 6.54 -32.77 3.51
N THR A 165 6.10 -32.16 4.60
CA THR A 165 5.24 -32.78 5.62
C THR A 165 3.78 -32.35 5.50
N GLY A 166 3.52 -31.20 4.91
CA GLY A 166 2.18 -30.63 4.79
C GLY A 166 2.11 -29.61 3.66
N VAL A 167 0.92 -29.49 3.06
CA VAL A 167 0.63 -28.52 2.00
C VAL A 167 -0.73 -27.90 2.29
N SER A 168 -0.84 -26.58 2.10
CA SER A 168 -2.10 -25.85 2.21
C SER A 168 -2.16 -24.76 1.15
N TRP A 169 -3.39 -24.42 0.74
CA TRP A 169 -3.67 -23.37 -0.23
C TRP A 169 -4.41 -22.24 0.46
N ASN A 170 -4.18 -21.00 0.03
CA ASN A 170 -4.88 -19.85 0.58
C ASN A 170 -6.34 -19.79 0.10
N SER A 171 -7.15 -18.93 0.73
CA SER A 171 -8.57 -18.80 0.40
C SER A 171 -8.86 -18.27 -1.00
N THR A 172 -7.88 -17.63 -1.67
CA THR A 172 -8.02 -17.21 -3.08
C THR A 172 -7.70 -18.32 -4.07
N GLY A 173 -7.01 -19.38 -3.63
CA GLY A 173 -6.51 -20.45 -4.49
C GLY A 173 -5.21 -20.13 -5.25
N SER A 174 -4.67 -18.91 -5.07
CA SER A 174 -3.52 -18.40 -5.81
C SER A 174 -2.17 -18.77 -5.19
N VAL A 175 -2.14 -18.95 -3.86
CA VAL A 175 -0.91 -19.18 -3.12
C VAL A 175 -0.93 -20.57 -2.50
N VAL A 176 0.12 -21.33 -2.77
CA VAL A 176 0.36 -22.66 -2.19
C VAL A 176 1.51 -22.54 -1.22
N ALA A 177 1.32 -23.01 0.01
CA ALA A 177 2.38 -23.13 1.01
C ALA A 177 2.63 -24.59 1.35
N CYS A 178 3.89 -24.92 1.64
CA CYS A 178 4.29 -26.22 2.15
C CYS A 178 5.18 -26.09 3.38
N SER A 179 5.08 -27.07 4.27
CA SER A 179 5.95 -27.23 5.42
C SER A 179 7.01 -28.26 5.09
N TYR A 180 8.23 -27.96 5.48
CA TYR A 180 9.33 -28.89 5.48
C TYR A 180 9.55 -29.44 6.89
N GLY A 181 9.93 -30.70 6.97
CA GLY A 181 10.28 -31.38 8.21
C GLY A 181 11.09 -32.62 7.92
N ARG A 182 11.44 -33.34 8.97
CA ARG A 182 12.13 -34.63 8.92
C ARG A 182 11.17 -35.69 9.45
N LEU A 183 11.18 -36.87 8.83
CA LEU A 183 10.34 -37.99 9.23
C LEU A 183 11.17 -39.24 9.56
N ASP A 184 12.48 -39.18 9.35
CA ASP A 184 13.30 -40.37 9.14
C ASP A 184 13.99 -40.84 10.44
N ASP A 185 14.08 -39.99 11.47
CA ASP A 185 14.93 -40.26 12.65
C ASP A 185 14.18 -40.27 14.00
N GLY A 186 12.84 -40.37 14.01
CA GLY A 186 12.06 -40.37 15.25
C GLY A 186 12.25 -39.10 16.07
N ASP A 187 12.43 -37.98 15.38
CA ASP A 187 13.41 -37.02 15.79
C ASP A 187 12.87 -35.94 16.72
N TRP A 188 13.29 -36.06 17.98
CA TRP A 188 13.52 -34.99 18.95
C TRP A 188 14.45 -33.87 18.43
N SER A 189 14.65 -33.72 17.12
CA SER A 189 15.60 -32.77 16.56
C SER A 189 15.06 -31.35 16.70
N THR A 190 15.84 -30.52 17.40
CA THR A 190 15.62 -29.07 17.51
C THR A 190 16.24 -28.33 16.32
N LEU A 191 16.48 -29.04 15.21
CA LEU A 191 17.01 -28.45 14.00
C LEU A 191 15.94 -27.58 13.36
N ARG A 192 16.39 -26.46 12.81
CA ARG A 192 15.50 -25.54 12.13
C ARG A 192 14.96 -26.17 10.86
N SER A 193 13.77 -25.75 10.49
CA SER A 193 13.11 -26.15 9.25
C SER A 193 12.51 -24.94 8.55
N PHE A 194 11.77 -25.16 7.47
CA PHE A 194 11.22 -24.11 6.65
C PHE A 194 9.73 -24.30 6.38
N VAL A 195 9.05 -23.17 6.25
CA VAL A 195 7.74 -23.05 5.62
C VAL A 195 7.92 -22.18 4.39
N CYS A 196 7.50 -22.66 3.23
CA CYS A 196 7.69 -21.97 1.96
C CYS A 196 6.34 -21.74 1.29
N ALA A 197 6.16 -20.59 0.65
CA ALA A 197 4.95 -20.27 -0.11
C ALA A 197 5.27 -19.75 -1.51
N TRP A 198 4.51 -20.21 -2.50
CA TRP A 198 4.59 -19.81 -3.91
C TRP A 198 3.27 -19.21 -4.34
N ASN A 199 3.33 -18.07 -5.01
CA ASN A 199 2.18 -17.45 -5.66
C ASN A 199 2.15 -17.86 -7.13
N LEU A 200 1.16 -18.66 -7.51
CA LEU A 200 1.00 -19.21 -8.85
C LEU A 200 0.52 -18.16 -9.87
N ASP A 201 -0.11 -17.07 -9.40
CA ASP A 201 -0.60 -15.99 -10.25
C ASP A 201 0.50 -14.97 -10.61
N ARG A 202 1.66 -15.02 -9.93
CA ARG A 202 2.77 -14.12 -10.25
C ARG A 202 3.36 -14.44 -11.62
N ARG A 203 3.44 -13.40 -12.47
CA ARG A 203 4.22 -13.46 -13.72
C ARG A 203 5.68 -13.77 -13.39
N GLY A 204 6.25 -14.78 -14.03
CA GLY A 204 7.63 -15.19 -13.79
C GLY A 204 7.82 -16.03 -12.52
N LEU A 205 6.84 -16.88 -12.16
CA LEU A 205 7.00 -17.90 -11.13
C LEU A 205 8.28 -18.71 -11.37
N SER A 206 9.20 -18.67 -10.42
CA SER A 206 10.36 -19.58 -10.37
C SER A 206 10.03 -20.74 -9.44
N PRO A 207 9.87 -21.97 -9.95
CA PRO A 207 9.44 -23.09 -9.11
C PRO A 207 10.44 -23.42 -7.98
N GLN A 208 11.73 -23.10 -8.17
CA GLN A 208 12.79 -23.32 -7.19
C GLN A 208 12.96 -22.18 -6.17
N GLN A 209 12.22 -21.08 -6.35
CA GLN A 209 12.35 -19.88 -5.52
C GLN A 209 10.97 -19.50 -4.94
N PRO A 210 10.70 -19.84 -3.68
CA PRO A 210 9.48 -19.45 -3.00
C PRO A 210 9.36 -17.92 -2.94
N SER A 211 8.12 -17.42 -2.99
CA SER A 211 7.80 -16.00 -2.79
C SER A 211 7.88 -15.56 -1.34
N ALA A 212 7.71 -16.49 -0.40
CA ALA A 212 7.94 -16.29 1.03
C ALA A 212 8.59 -17.54 1.62
N VAL A 213 9.56 -17.34 2.51
CA VAL A 213 10.25 -18.39 3.25
C VAL A 213 10.28 -17.98 4.71
N VAL A 214 9.85 -18.88 5.59
CA VAL A 214 9.87 -18.69 7.04
C VAL A 214 10.69 -19.80 7.65
N GLU A 215 11.77 -19.44 8.34
CA GLU A 215 12.57 -20.37 9.12
C GLU A 215 11.88 -20.63 10.47
N VAL A 216 11.73 -21.90 10.83
CA VAL A 216 11.03 -22.34 12.05
C VAL A 216 12.00 -23.07 13.00
N PRO A 217 11.82 -22.97 14.32
CA PRO A 217 12.79 -23.47 15.31
C PRO A 217 12.81 -25.01 15.45
N SER A 218 11.85 -25.72 14.88
CA SER A 218 11.74 -27.18 14.89
C SER A 218 11.07 -27.65 13.59
N ALA A 219 11.07 -28.96 13.31
CA ALA A 219 10.42 -29.54 12.14
C ALA A 219 8.95 -29.09 12.04
N ALA A 220 8.58 -28.46 10.92
CA ALA A 220 7.19 -28.13 10.65
C ALA A 220 6.46 -29.38 10.18
N MET A 221 5.34 -29.68 10.81
CA MET A 221 4.61 -30.94 10.61
C MET A 221 3.33 -30.74 9.80
N CYS A 222 2.69 -29.58 9.96
CA CYS A 222 1.44 -29.27 9.26
C CYS A 222 1.26 -27.77 9.07
N LEU A 223 0.42 -27.39 8.09
CA LEU A 223 0.05 -26.01 7.78
C LEU A 223 -1.44 -25.90 7.47
N ALA A 224 -2.02 -24.75 7.78
CA ALA A 224 -3.37 -24.38 7.37
C ALA A 224 -3.45 -22.87 7.12
N PHE A 225 -3.97 -22.46 5.96
CA PHE A 225 -4.31 -21.07 5.69
C PHE A 225 -5.60 -20.64 6.39
N HIS A 226 -5.67 -19.35 6.71
CA HIS A 226 -6.87 -18.73 7.25
C HIS A 226 -7.98 -18.64 6.19
N PRO A 227 -9.25 -18.97 6.53
CA PRO A 227 -10.33 -19.08 5.54
C PRO A 227 -10.73 -17.77 4.87
N THR A 228 -10.54 -16.61 5.54
CA THR A 228 -10.84 -15.28 4.98
C THR A 228 -9.64 -14.36 4.81
N ARG A 229 -8.45 -14.73 5.28
CA ARG A 229 -7.24 -13.89 5.25
C ARG A 229 -6.14 -14.61 4.48
N PRO A 230 -5.98 -14.35 3.18
CA PRO A 230 -5.14 -15.18 2.32
C PRO A 230 -3.64 -15.10 2.63
N SER A 231 -3.18 -14.10 3.40
CA SER A 231 -1.79 -13.99 3.82
C SER A 231 -1.50 -14.64 5.17
N HIS A 232 -2.52 -15.11 5.91
CA HIS A 232 -2.33 -15.67 7.24
C HIS A 232 -2.28 -17.19 7.16
N VAL A 233 -1.23 -17.77 7.73
CA VAL A 233 -1.01 -19.22 7.75
C VAL A 233 -0.62 -19.64 9.17
N ALA A 234 -1.23 -20.72 9.65
CA ALA A 234 -0.88 -21.35 10.91
C ALA A 234 -0.12 -22.65 10.64
N GLY A 235 0.85 -22.98 11.47
CA GLY A 235 1.58 -24.24 11.39
C GLY A 235 1.89 -24.83 12.75
N GLY A 236 1.89 -26.16 12.79
CA GLY A 236 2.25 -26.96 13.95
C GLY A 236 3.65 -27.50 13.80
N LEU A 237 4.45 -27.40 14.86
CA LEU A 237 5.80 -27.95 14.92
C LEU A 237 5.84 -29.28 15.66
N TYR A 238 6.95 -29.99 15.48
CA TYR A 238 7.26 -31.19 16.25
C TYR A 238 7.43 -30.90 17.74
N SER A 239 7.90 -29.69 18.12
CA SER A 239 8.04 -29.26 19.52
C SER A 239 6.71 -29.17 20.29
N GLY A 240 5.57 -29.24 19.60
CA GLY A 240 4.25 -28.94 20.18
C GLY A 240 3.80 -27.49 19.97
N GLU A 241 4.72 -26.61 19.56
CA GLU A 241 4.36 -25.21 19.31
C GLU A 241 3.46 -25.06 18.09
N VAL A 242 2.47 -24.18 18.20
CA VAL A 242 1.66 -23.69 17.08
C VAL A 242 1.99 -22.23 16.84
N LEU A 243 2.34 -21.91 15.60
CA LEU A 243 2.71 -20.56 15.19
C LEU A 243 1.75 -20.07 14.12
N VAL A 244 1.58 -18.76 14.06
CA VAL A 244 0.80 -18.07 13.04
C VAL A 244 1.69 -17.03 12.39
N TRP A 245 1.72 -17.04 11.06
CA TRP A 245 2.50 -16.13 10.25
C TRP A 245 1.64 -15.31 9.29
N ASP A 246 2.08 -14.09 8.99
CA ASP A 246 1.62 -13.24 7.90
C ASP A 246 2.66 -13.26 6.77
N ILE A 247 2.44 -14.09 5.74
CA ILE A 247 3.37 -14.23 4.62
C ILE A 247 3.42 -13.00 3.71
N SER A 248 2.61 -11.96 3.98
CA SER A 248 2.76 -10.66 3.31
C SER A 248 3.91 -9.81 3.86
N ARG A 249 4.45 -10.17 5.04
CA ARG A 249 5.52 -9.45 5.75
C ARG A 249 6.81 -10.26 5.74
N PRO A 250 7.68 -10.11 4.73
CA PRO A 250 8.87 -10.96 4.59
C PRO A 250 9.92 -10.74 5.69
N GLU A 251 9.99 -9.53 6.27
CA GLU A 251 11.00 -9.20 7.29
C GLU A 251 10.63 -9.70 8.68
N ASP A 252 9.34 -9.65 9.03
CA ASP A 252 8.80 -10.14 10.31
C ASP A 252 7.46 -10.84 10.08
N PRO A 253 7.49 -12.12 9.68
CA PRO A 253 6.29 -12.86 9.36
C PRO A 253 5.55 -13.36 10.60
N LEU A 254 6.15 -13.42 11.80
CA LEU A 254 5.55 -14.07 12.96
C LEU A 254 4.48 -13.18 13.61
N LEU A 255 3.22 -13.60 13.57
CA LEU A 255 2.12 -12.90 14.24
C LEU A 255 1.89 -13.39 15.67
N TRP A 256 1.95 -14.71 15.85
CA TRP A 256 1.62 -15.33 17.14
C TRP A 256 2.28 -16.69 17.31
N ARG A 257 2.51 -17.09 18.55
CA ARG A 257 3.10 -18.36 18.94
C ARG A 257 2.50 -18.83 20.27
N THR A 258 2.18 -20.12 20.38
CA THR A 258 1.83 -20.75 21.66
C THR A 258 2.98 -20.67 22.65
N GLY A 259 2.72 -20.36 23.92
CA GLY A 259 3.70 -20.55 24.99
C GLY A 259 4.07 -22.03 25.18
N LEU A 260 5.09 -22.30 25.98
CA LEU A 260 5.43 -23.64 26.46
C LEU A 260 4.93 -23.77 27.91
N THR A 261 3.63 -23.99 28.06
CA THR A 261 2.94 -24.12 29.36
C THR A 261 2.25 -25.48 29.48
N ASP A 262 1.88 -25.91 30.69
CA ASP A 262 1.21 -27.20 30.91
C ASP A 262 -0.09 -27.36 30.10
N ASP A 263 -0.76 -26.25 29.77
CA ASP A 263 -1.98 -26.22 28.94
C ASP A 263 -1.73 -26.31 27.41
N THR A 264 -0.46 -26.37 26.98
CA THR A 264 -0.08 -26.41 25.56
C THR A 264 0.35 -27.81 25.13
N HIS A 265 0.51 -28.02 23.82
CA HIS A 265 0.98 -29.32 23.34
C HIS A 265 2.43 -29.54 23.76
N THR A 266 2.69 -30.68 24.38
CA THR A 266 4.02 -31.20 24.72
C THR A 266 4.55 -32.17 23.67
N ASP A 267 3.67 -32.60 22.77
CA ASP A 267 3.94 -33.62 21.76
C ASP A 267 3.75 -33.00 20.36
N PRO A 268 4.28 -33.65 19.30
CA PRO A 268 4.18 -33.13 17.93
C PRO A 268 2.75 -32.83 17.47
N VAL A 269 2.56 -31.68 16.84
CA VAL A 269 1.29 -31.24 16.28
C VAL A 269 1.18 -31.69 14.82
N TYR A 270 0.36 -32.70 14.55
CA TYR A 270 0.22 -33.30 13.21
C TYR A 270 -0.87 -32.65 12.36
N GLN A 271 -1.78 -31.92 12.98
CA GLN A 271 -2.83 -31.23 12.24
C GLN A 271 -3.16 -29.91 12.92
N VAL A 272 -3.23 -28.86 12.10
CA VAL A 272 -3.75 -27.55 12.45
C VAL A 272 -4.92 -27.25 11.53
N ARG A 273 -5.96 -26.60 12.06
CA ARG A 273 -7.11 -26.12 11.29
C ARG A 273 -7.43 -24.68 11.70
N ALA A 274 -7.65 -23.84 10.71
CA ALA A 274 -8.15 -22.49 10.91
C ALA A 274 -9.66 -22.44 10.66
N ALA A 275 -10.41 -21.91 11.61
CA ALA A 275 -11.86 -21.76 11.51
C ALA A 275 -12.27 -20.30 11.76
N ALA A 276 -13.24 -19.80 10.99
CA ALA A 276 -13.83 -18.50 11.25
C ALA A 276 -14.79 -18.59 12.45
N ARG A 277 -14.73 -17.60 13.34
CA ARG A 277 -15.66 -17.43 14.48
C ARG A 277 -16.38 -16.08 14.39
N ARG A 278 -17.50 -15.94 15.10
CA ARG A 278 -18.31 -14.70 15.09
C ARG A 278 -17.54 -13.43 15.45
N ALA A 279 -16.54 -13.53 16.33
CA ALA A 279 -15.75 -12.39 16.81
C ALA A 279 -14.27 -12.46 16.38
N GLY A 280 -13.92 -13.30 15.40
CA GLY A 280 -12.54 -13.50 15.01
C GLY A 280 -12.31 -14.84 14.33
N TRP A 281 -11.22 -15.51 14.69
CA TRP A 281 -10.90 -16.82 14.15
C TRP A 281 -10.21 -17.66 15.22
N GLU A 282 -10.23 -18.96 15.01
CA GLU A 282 -9.66 -19.94 15.93
C GLU A 282 -8.72 -20.85 15.16
N VAL A 283 -7.59 -21.15 15.78
CA VAL A 283 -6.68 -22.21 15.36
C VAL A 283 -6.88 -23.39 16.29
N THR A 284 -7.29 -24.52 15.76
CA THR A 284 -7.34 -25.77 16.51
C THR A 284 -6.25 -26.70 16.05
N SER A 285 -5.49 -27.27 16.98
CA SER A 285 -4.42 -28.23 16.72
C SER A 285 -4.77 -29.60 17.33
N SER A 286 -4.27 -30.67 16.72
CA SER A 286 -4.40 -32.02 17.27
C SER A 286 -3.12 -32.82 17.15
N ARG A 287 -2.88 -33.67 18.15
CA ARG A 287 -1.83 -34.71 18.16
C ARG A 287 -2.25 -35.88 17.27
N ALA A 288 -1.31 -36.76 16.93
CA ALA A 288 -1.62 -37.98 16.19
C ALA A 288 -2.71 -38.77 16.93
N ARG A 289 -3.72 -39.25 16.20
CA ARG A 289 -4.65 -40.22 16.77
C ARG A 289 -3.87 -41.51 16.99
N PRO A 290 -3.87 -42.11 18.20
CA PRO A 290 -3.32 -43.45 18.35
C PRO A 290 -4.06 -44.37 17.38
N CYS A 291 -3.31 -45.11 16.56
CA CYS A 291 -3.88 -46.19 15.76
C CYS A 291 -4.60 -47.12 16.75
N ARG A 292 -5.93 -47.21 16.65
CA ARG A 292 -6.64 -48.25 17.38
C ARG A 292 -6.14 -49.60 16.85
N PRO A 293 -5.73 -50.53 17.72
CA PRO A 293 -5.32 -51.87 17.30
C PRO A 293 -6.46 -52.61 16.62
#